data_AF-A0A4Q7TQU0-F1
#
_entry.id   AF-A0A4Q7TQU0-F1
#
_cell.length_a   1.000
_cell.length_b   1.000
_cell.length_c   1.000
_cell.angle_alpha   90.00
_cell.angle_beta   90.00
_cell.angle_gamma   90.00
#
_symmetry.space_group_name_H-M   'P 1'
#
loop_
_entity.id
_entity.type
_entity.pdbx_description
1 polymer ?
#
loop_
_entity_poly.entity_id
_entity_poly.type
_entity_poly.pdbx_seq_one_letter_code
_entity_poly.pdbx_strand_id
1 'polypeptide(L)' 'MDERGAETEPETVEPETGEHDTGDLDTADLDKPDLDTPDEGLLSQLALIDDQPLEDRAAAFAQLHDALRQQLEA' A
#
# COMPACT_ATOMS: atom_id res chain seq x y z
N MET A 1 -46.28 26.33 13.75
CA MET A 1 -45.04 25.67 14.22
C MET A 1 -44.63 24.85 13.03
N ASP A 2 -43.91 25.52 12.15
CA ASP A 2 -43.73 25.12 10.78
C ASP A 2 -42.25 24.86 10.56
N GLU A 3 -42.02 23.81 9.78
CA GLU A 3 -40.91 23.63 8.85
C GLU A 3 -39.69 22.83 9.33
N ARG A 4 -39.67 21.59 8.82
CA ARG A 4 -38.54 20.94 8.13
C ARG A 4 -37.23 20.87 8.91
N GLY A 5 -37.02 19.73 9.57
CA GLY A 5 -35.68 19.21 9.77
C GLY A 5 -35.04 18.94 8.41
N ALA A 6 -34.17 19.86 7.98
CA ALA A 6 -33.23 19.60 6.91
C ALA A 6 -32.23 18.57 7.45
N GLU A 7 -32.45 17.30 7.13
CA GLU A 7 -31.43 16.28 7.25
C GLU A 7 -30.30 16.70 6.31
N THR A 8 -29.21 17.15 6.91
CA THR A 8 -27.97 17.51 6.23
C THR A 8 -27.40 16.21 5.69
N GLU A 9 -27.51 16.02 4.38
CA GLU A 9 -26.75 14.99 3.65
C GLU A 9 -25.27 15.19 3.97
N PRO A 10 -24.51 14.13 4.31
CA PRO A 10 -23.07 14.27 4.47
C PRO A 10 -22.50 14.65 3.10
N GLU A 11 -21.97 15.86 3.03
CA GLU A 11 -21.10 16.35 1.97
C GLU A 11 -20.00 15.30 1.77
N THR A 12 -20.12 14.49 0.72
CA THR A 12 -19.02 13.70 0.20
C THR A 12 -18.01 14.71 -0.30
N VAL A 13 -17.06 15.06 0.57
CA VAL A 13 -15.84 15.76 0.18
C VAL A 13 -15.13 14.81 -0.78
N GLU A 14 -15.34 15.01 -2.07
CA GLU A 14 -14.47 14.42 -3.08
C GLU A 14 -13.05 14.89 -2.75
N PRO A 15 -12.08 13.99 -2.53
CA PRO A 15 -10.71 14.45 -2.40
C PRO A 15 -10.32 15.07 -3.74
N GLU A 16 -10.21 16.39 -3.76
CA GLU A 16 -9.55 17.13 -4.83
C GLU A 16 -8.20 16.46 -5.04
N THR A 17 -8.08 15.75 -6.16
CA THR A 17 -6.83 15.19 -6.65
C THR A 17 -5.90 16.37 -6.89
N GLY A 18 -5.17 16.75 -5.84
CA GLY A 18 -4.12 17.74 -5.88
C GLY A 18 -3.15 17.32 -6.97
N GLU A 19 -3.00 18.22 -7.94
CA GLU A 19 -2.01 18.16 -9.00
C GLU A 19 -0.66 17.88 -8.33
N HIS A 20 -0.17 16.64 -8.46
CA HIS A 20 1.22 16.34 -8.15
C HIS A 20 2.03 17.08 -9.22
N ASP A 21 2.41 18.31 -8.88
CA ASP A 21 3.50 19.05 -9.50
C ASP A 21 4.73 18.14 -9.40
N THR A 22 4.96 17.33 -10.44
CA THR A 22 6.22 16.62 -10.63
C THR A 22 7.26 17.64 -11.08
N GLY A 23 7.49 18.63 -10.22
CA GLY A 23 8.57 19.58 -10.31
C GLY A 23 9.88 18.84 -10.10
N ASP A 24 10.54 18.58 -11.22
CA ASP A 24 11.99 18.51 -11.39
C ASP A 24 12.78 18.77 -10.10
N LEU A 25 13.29 17.71 -9.48
CA LEU A 25 14.42 17.78 -8.57
C LEU A 25 15.37 16.62 -8.85
N ASP A 26 16.42 16.99 -9.58
CA ASP A 26 17.81 16.62 -9.35
C ASP A 26 18.19 15.13 -9.49
N THR A 27 18.84 14.87 -10.62
CA THR A 27 19.72 13.73 -10.88
C THR A 27 20.66 13.40 -9.72
N ALA A 28 20.71 12.11 -9.36
CA ALA A 28 21.84 11.36 -8.79
C ALA A 28 21.59 10.72 -7.41
N ASP A 29 20.72 9.71 -7.37
CA ASP A 29 20.87 8.59 -6.43
C ASP A 29 20.36 7.29 -7.09
N LEU A 30 21.12 6.78 -8.06
CA LEU A 30 20.80 5.53 -8.78
C LEU A 30 20.97 4.27 -7.90
N ASP A 31 21.37 4.43 -6.64
CA ASP A 31 21.56 3.37 -5.65
C ASP A 31 20.40 3.29 -4.64
N LYS A 32 19.44 4.22 -4.67
CA LYS A 32 18.22 4.07 -3.87
C LYS A 32 17.34 3.04 -4.55
N PRO A 33 16.97 1.92 -3.88
CA PRO A 33 15.97 1.03 -4.45
C PRO A 33 14.72 1.86 -4.73
N ASP A 34 14.24 1.77 -5.96
CA ASP A 34 13.00 2.41 -6.39
C ASP A 34 11.85 1.71 -5.64
N LEU A 35 11.57 2.18 -4.42
CA LEU A 35 10.57 1.64 -3.51
C LEU A 35 9.15 1.76 -4.10
N ASP A 36 8.98 2.57 -5.14
CA ASP A 36 7.71 2.77 -5.83
C ASP A 36 7.46 1.66 -6.88
N THR A 37 8.48 0.91 -7.27
CA THR A 37 8.32 -0.29 -8.12
C THR A 37 8.06 -1.53 -7.28
N PRO A 38 6.95 -2.25 -7.51
CA PRO A 38 6.68 -3.47 -6.77
C PRO A 38 7.68 -4.54 -7.14
N ASP A 39 8.27 -5.19 -6.13
CA ASP A 39 9.18 -6.32 -6.32
C ASP A 39 8.41 -7.52 -6.89
N GLU A 40 8.63 -7.82 -8.17
CA GLU A 40 7.98 -8.93 -8.88
C GLU A 40 8.26 -10.31 -8.23
N GLY A 41 9.42 -10.47 -7.59
CA GLY A 41 9.79 -11.67 -6.86
C GLY A 41 8.94 -11.82 -5.59
N LEU A 42 8.78 -10.74 -4.84
CA LEU A 42 7.90 -10.72 -3.67
C LEU A 42 6.44 -10.97 -4.06
N LEU A 43 5.96 -10.37 -5.14
CA LEU A 43 4.60 -10.60 -5.65
C LEU A 43 4.38 -12.07 -6.05
N SER A 44 5.35 -12.68 -6.72
CA SER A 44 5.29 -14.10 -7.08
C SER A 44 5.26 -15.00 -5.84
N GLN A 45 6.01 -14.65 -4.80
CA GLN A 45 6.01 -15.39 -3.54
C GLN A 45 4.69 -15.24 -2.78
N LEU A 46 4.10 -14.04 -2.75
CA LEU A 46 2.78 -13.82 -2.16
C LEU A 46 1.70 -14.65 -2.88
N ALA A 47 1.73 -14.73 -4.21
CA ALA A 47 0.80 -15.56 -4.98
C ALA A 47 0.91 -17.05 -4.60
N LEU A 48 2.13 -17.56 -4.41
CA LEU A 48 2.35 -18.95 -3.95
C LEU A 48 1.83 -19.19 -2.53
N ILE A 49 1.84 -18.19 -1.66
CA ILE A 49 1.24 -18.28 -0.32
C ILE A 49 -0.28 -18.28 -0.43
N ASP A 50 -0.85 -17.46 -1.32
CA ASP A 50 -2.29 -17.41 -1.55
C ASP A 50 -2.88 -18.66 -2.21
N ASP A 51 -2.06 -19.49 -2.84
CA ASP A 51 -2.50 -20.80 -3.37
C ASP A 51 -2.51 -21.91 -2.29
N GLN A 52 -1.96 -21.67 -1.10
CA GLN A 52 -1.92 -22.63 0.00
C GLN A 52 -3.29 -22.75 0.72
N PRO A 53 -3.55 -23.89 1.41
CA PRO A 53 -4.73 -24.00 2.26
C PRO A 53 -4.68 -22.98 3.41
N LEU A 54 -5.86 -22.54 3.84
CA LEU A 54 -6.03 -21.39 4.74
C LEU A 54 -5.31 -21.57 6.09
N GLU A 55 -5.22 -22.81 6.57
CA GLU A 55 -4.50 -23.22 7.78
C GLU A 55 -2.99 -22.97 7.70
N ASP A 56 -2.38 -23.06 6.52
CA ASP A 56 -0.94 -22.92 6.32
C ASP A 56 -0.53 -21.47 5.99
N ARG A 57 -1.44 -20.67 5.41
CA ARG A 57 -1.14 -19.29 4.99
C ARG A 57 -0.62 -18.40 6.11
N ALA A 58 -1.21 -18.48 7.29
CA ALA A 58 -0.82 -17.63 8.41
C ALA A 58 0.64 -17.88 8.83
N ALA A 59 1.07 -19.14 8.85
CA ALA A 59 2.45 -19.50 9.15
C ALA A 59 3.41 -19.06 8.04
N ALA A 60 3.00 -19.22 6.77
CA ALA A 60 3.81 -18.80 5.62
C ALA A 60 3.99 -17.28 5.56
N PHE A 61 2.94 -16.49 5.83
CA PHE A 61 3.04 -15.03 5.90
C PHE A 61 3.90 -14.57 7.08
N ALA A 62 3.83 -15.23 8.23
CA ALA A 62 4.68 -14.92 9.37
C ALA A 62 6.17 -15.11 9.03
N GLN A 63 6.51 -16.21 8.35
CA GLN A 63 7.87 -16.47 7.88
C GLN A 63 8.35 -15.42 6.87
N LEU A 64 7.51 -15.06 5.90
CA LEU A 64 7.83 -14.01 4.92
C LEU A 64 8.05 -12.66 5.61
N HIS A 65 7.17 -12.29 6.54
CA HIS A 65 7.29 -11.07 7.33
C HIS A 65 8.60 -11.03 8.13
N ASP A 66 8.97 -12.13 8.79
CA ASP A 66 10.21 -12.21 9.56
C ASP A 66 11.45 -12.09 8.67
N ALA A 67 11.42 -12.66 7.46
CA ALA A 67 12.50 -12.52 6.49
C ALA A 67 12.66 -11.07 6.00
N LEU A 68 11.55 -10.40 5.65
CA LEU A 68 11.56 -9.00 5.25
C LEU A 68 12.03 -8.09 6.37
N ARG A 69 11.58 -8.36 7.60
CA ARG A 69 12.03 -7.63 8.79
C ARG A 69 13.55 -7.72 8.97
N GLN A 70 14.12 -8.92 8.86
CA GLN A 70 15.56 -9.12 8.97
C GLN A 70 16.33 -8.37 7.88
N GLN A 71 15.79 -8.29 6.67
CA GLN A 71 16.40 -7.57 5.56
C GLN A 71 16.40 -6.04 5.78
N LEU A 72 15.39 -5.51 6.48
CA LEU A 72 15.28 -4.09 6.81
C LEU A 72 16.07 -3.68 8.06
N GLU A 73 16.29 -4.62 8.99
CA GLU A 73 17.05 -4.39 10.23
C GLU A 73 18.57 -4.62 10.07
N ALA A 74 19.02 -5.16 8.92
CA ALA A 74 20.43 -5.39 8.60
C ALA A 74 21.19 -4.10 8.20
#